data_AF-A0A0C3D4C4-F1
#
_entry.id   AF-A0A0C3D4C4-F1
#
_cell.length_a   1.000
_cell.length_b   1.000
_cell.length_c   1.000
_cell.angle_alpha   90.00
_cell.angle_beta   90.00
_cell.angle_gamma   90.00
#
_symmetry.space_group_name_H-M   'P 1'
#
loop_
_entity.id
_entity.type
_entity.pdbx_description
1 polymer ?
#
loop_
_entity_poly.entity_id
_entity_poly.type
_entity_poly.pdbx_seq_one_letter_code
_entity_poly.pdbx_strand_id
1 'polypeptide(L)' 'MDNYGSHETGEFIKLANKNYILLYPLLLHYSNFIQPCNVGLFRAYKYWQNKRLNEAVAQLDVEYYLRSFLKDLPWVQE' A
#
# COMPACT_ATOMS: atom_id res chain seq x y z
N MET A 1 -6.76 0.70 10.96
CA MET A 1 -6.48 1.93 10.18
C MET A 1 -5.10 2.42 10.56
N ASP A 2 -4.38 3.04 9.65
CA ASP A 2 -2.98 3.45 9.80
C ASP A 2 -2.80 4.86 10.39
N ASN A 3 -3.87 5.47 10.91
CA ASN A 3 -3.90 6.83 11.47
C ASN A 3 -3.41 7.91 10.50
N TYR A 4 -3.56 7.67 9.20
CA TYR A 4 -3.37 8.71 8.21
C TYR A 4 -4.45 9.79 8.39
N GLY A 5 -4.09 11.07 8.23
CA GLY A 5 -4.97 12.18 8.62
C GLY A 5 -6.37 12.18 7.99
N SER A 6 -6.53 11.61 6.78
CA SER A 6 -7.85 11.48 6.16
C SER A 6 -8.79 10.50 6.91
N HIS A 7 -8.23 9.51 7.62
CA HIS A 7 -8.96 8.53 8.43
C HIS A 7 -9.39 9.05 9.80
N GLU A 8 -8.91 10.24 10.19
CA GLU A 8 -9.19 10.86 11.50
C GLU A 8 -10.17 12.03 11.41
N THR A 9 -10.64 12.35 10.20
CA THR A 9 -11.60 13.45 9.98
C THR A 9 -12.95 13.17 10.64
N GLY A 10 -13.61 14.22 11.12
CA GLY A 10 -14.93 14.10 11.73
C GLY A 10 -15.98 13.55 10.75
N GLU A 11 -15.88 13.92 9.47
CA GLU A 11 -16.72 13.41 8.38
C GLU A 11 -16.55 11.90 8.19
N PHE A 12 -15.30 11.42 8.19
CA PHE A 12 -15.02 10.00 8.07
C PHE A 12 -15.60 9.20 9.24
N ILE A 13 -15.42 9.67 10.48
CA ILE A 13 -15.97 9.02 11.68
C ILE A 13 -17.50 9.01 11.65
N LYS A 14 -18.13 10.13 11.29
CA LYS A 14 -19.59 10.22 11.13
C LYS A 14 -20.10 9.24 10.06
N LEU A 15 -19.38 9.11 8.94
CA LEU A 15 -19.74 8.19 7.87
C LEU A 15 -19.63 6.73 8.32
N ALA A 16 -18.56 6.36 9.05
CA ALA A 16 -18.40 5.02 9.60
C ALA A 16 -19.52 4.68 10.59
N ASN A 17 -19.83 5.60 11.52
CA ASN A 17 -20.93 5.44 12.47
C ASN A 17 -22.29 5.29 11.79
N LYS A 18 -22.57 6.10 10.74
CA LYS A 18 -23.80 6.01 9.94
C LYS A 18 -23.97 4.63 9.30
N ASN A 19 -22.87 3.95 8.97
CA ASN A 19 -22.87 2.63 8.34
C ASN A 19 -22.60 1.49 9.34
N TYR A 20 -22.66 1.75 10.66
CA TYR A 20 -22.41 0.75 11.70
C TYR A 20 -21.04 0.06 11.59
N ILE A 21 -20.03 0.77 11.08
CA ILE A 21 -18.66 0.28 10.93
C ILE A 21 -17.86 0.69 12.17
N LEU A 22 -17.32 -0.31 12.87
CA LEU A 22 -16.40 -0.08 13.99
C LEU A 22 -15.00 0.21 13.46
N LEU A 23 -14.45 1.35 13.87
CA LEU A 23 -13.12 1.79 13.47
C LEU A 23 -12.07 1.27 14.47
N TYR A 24 -11.01 0.65 13.95
CA TYR A 24 -9.87 0.16 14.74
C TYR A 24 -8.58 0.87 14.31
N PRO A 25 -8.16 1.94 15.01
CA PRO A 25 -6.86 2.56 14.78
C PRO A 25 -5.74 1.62 15.25
N LEU A 26 -4.67 1.52 14.45
CA LEU A 26 -3.47 0.77 14.81
C LEU A 26 -2.54 1.67 15.64
N LEU A 27 -1.59 1.08 16.37
CA LEU A 27 -0.53 1.86 17.00
C LEU A 27 0.33 2.56 15.93
N LEU A 28 0.80 3.76 16.26
CA LEU A 28 1.68 4.53 15.39
C LEU A 28 2.91 3.69 14.99
N HIS A 29 3.25 3.74 13.70
CA HIS A 29 4.38 3.00 13.10
C HIS A 29 4.25 1.47 13.05
N TYR A 30 3.12 0.88 13.48
CA TYR A 30 2.92 -0.57 13.43
C TYR A 30 2.29 -1.08 12.12
N SER A 31 1.87 -0.19 11.22
CA SER A 31 1.17 -0.55 9.98
C SER A 31 1.94 -1.57 9.12
N ASN A 32 3.28 -1.54 9.13
CA ASN A 32 4.10 -2.50 8.37
C ASN A 32 4.14 -3.91 9.00
N PHE A 33 3.76 -4.06 10.26
CA PHE A 33 3.84 -5.31 11.01
C PHE A 33 2.50 -5.98 11.20
N ILE A 34 1.43 -5.19 11.37
CA ILE A 34 0.12 -5.73 11.77
C ILE A 34 -1.00 -5.40 10.82
N GLN A 35 -0.84 -4.43 9.89
CA GLN A 35 -1.93 -4.11 8.97
C GLN A 35 -2.06 -5.22 7.93
N PRO A 36 -3.20 -5.94 7.87
CA PRO A 36 -3.35 -7.11 7.00
C PRO A 36 -3.04 -6.81 5.53
N CYS A 37 -3.43 -5.63 5.04
CA CYS A 37 -3.13 -5.23 3.68
C CYS A 37 -1.63 -5.09 3.42
N ASN A 38 -0.85 -4.60 4.39
CA ASN A 38 0.60 -4.44 4.22
C ASN A 38 1.36 -5.76 4.30
N VAL A 39 1.00 -6.63 5.26
CA VAL A 39 1.72 -7.90 5.49
C VAL A 39 1.24 -9.04 4.61
N GLY A 40 -0.02 -9.00 4.16
CA GLY A 40 -0.63 -10.02 3.31
C GLY A 40 -0.78 -9.52 1.88
N LEU A 41 -1.89 -8.85 1.59
CA LEU A 41 -2.34 -8.53 0.23
C LEU A 41 -1.28 -7.81 -0.62
N PHE A 42 -0.64 -6.78 -0.07
CA PHE A 42 0.34 -5.98 -0.81
C PHE A 42 1.78 -6.48 -0.69
N ARG A 43 2.02 -7.60 0.01
CA ARG A 43 3.38 -8.11 0.21
C ARG A 43 4.05 -8.48 -1.11
N ALA A 44 3.36 -9.27 -1.95
CA ALA A 44 3.88 -9.67 -3.25
C ALA A 44 4.10 -8.46 -4.17
N TYR A 45 3.12 -7.56 -4.21
CA TYR A 45 3.22 -6.30 -4.95
C TYR A 45 4.47 -5.50 -4.56
N LYS A 46 4.69 -5.27 -3.26
CA LYS A 46 5.86 -4.53 -2.75
C LYS A 46 7.18 -5.21 -3.12
N TYR A 47 7.24 -6.54 -3.00
CA TYR A 47 8.42 -7.32 -3.38
C TYR A 47 8.80 -7.08 -4.84
N TRP A 48 7.84 -7.28 -5.75
CA TRP A 48 8.09 -7.17 -7.18
C TRP A 48 8.33 -5.74 -7.64
N GLN A 49 7.63 -4.77 -7.07
CA GLN A 49 7.87 -3.36 -7.35
C GLN A 49 9.32 -2.98 -6.98
N ASN A 50 9.78 -3.38 -5.80
CA ASN A 50 11.17 -3.11 -5.37
C ASN A 50 12.18 -3.83 -6.28
N LYS A 51 11.92 -5.09 -6.67
CA LYS A 51 12.80 -5.83 -7.57
C LYS A 51 12.94 -5.12 -8.92
N ARG A 52 11.84 -4.72 -9.54
CA ARG A 52 11.87 -4.00 -10.83
C ARG A 52 12.49 -2.62 -10.72
N LEU A 53 12.22 -1.89 -9.65
CA LEU A 53 12.85 -0.59 -9.42
C LEU A 53 14.38 -0.74 -9.31
N ASN A 54 14.87 -1.77 -8.61
CA ASN A 54 16.30 -2.05 -8.52
C ASN A 54 16.90 -2.44 -9.87
N GLU A 55 16.20 -3.25 -10.67
CA GLU A 55 16.61 -3.59 -12.04
C GLU A 55 16.70 -2.34 -12.93
N ALA A 56 15.69 -1.48 -12.89
CA ALA A 56 15.67 -0.21 -13.63
C ALA A 56 16.83 0.70 -13.22
N VAL A 57 17.07 0.85 -11.91
CA VAL A 57 18.21 1.62 -11.37
C VAL A 57 19.54 1.03 -11.87
N ALA A 58 19.70 -0.29 -11.88
CA ALA A 58 20.90 -0.95 -12.39
C ALA A 58 21.09 -0.74 -13.91
N GLN A 59 20.00 -0.57 -14.66
CA GLN A 59 20.00 -0.26 -16.08
C GLN A 59 20.08 1.25 -16.39
N LEU A 60 20.16 2.09 -15.35
CA LEU A 60 20.11 3.56 -15.46
C LEU A 60 18.82 4.08 -16.12
N ASP A 61 17.72 3.31 -16.01
CA ASP A 61 16.40 3.73 -16.44
C ASP A 61 15.74 4.62 -15.38
N VAL A 62 15.80 5.93 -15.62
CA VAL A 62 15.26 6.97 -14.72
C VAL A 62 13.74 7.16 -14.92
N GLU A 63 13.16 6.59 -15.96
CA GLU A 63 11.74 6.75 -16.32
C GLU A 63 10.86 5.59 -15.86
N TYR A 64 11.39 4.71 -15.01
CA TYR A 64 10.63 3.61 -14.45
C TYR A 64 9.66 4.08 -13.35
N TYR A 65 8.40 4.32 -13.74
CA TYR A 65 7.33 4.78 -12.86
C TYR A 65 6.23 3.72 -12.64
N LEU A 66 5.23 4.05 -11.82
CA LEU A 66 4.11 3.17 -11.50
C LEU A 66 3.43 2.58 -12.75
N ARG A 67 3.23 3.37 -13.82
CA ARG A 67 2.60 2.86 -15.05
C ARG A 67 3.45 1.79 -15.74
N SER A 68 4.77 1.91 -15.69
CA SER A 68 5.69 0.90 -16.23
C SER A 68 5.52 -0.41 -15.45
N PHE A 69 5.56 -0.33 -14.12
CA PHE A 69 5.31 -1.49 -13.26
C PHE A 69 3.94 -2.15 -13.48
N LEU A 70 2.87 -1.35 -13.64
CA LEU A 70 1.54 -1.90 -13.90
C LEU A 70 1.44 -2.59 -15.27
N LYS A 71 2.21 -2.16 -16.28
CA LYS A 71 2.32 -2.88 -17.56
C LYS A 71 3.05 -4.20 -17.41
N ASP A 72 4.00 -4.27 -16.49
CA ASP A 72 4.80 -5.46 -16.26
C ASP A 72 4.08 -6.50 -15.39
N LEU A 73 3.02 -6.11 -14.67
CA LEU A 73 2.22 -7.00 -13.80
C LEU A 73 1.88 -8.37 -14.39
N PRO A 74 1.43 -8.51 -15.66
CA PRO A 74 1.13 -9.82 -16.26
C PRO A 74 2.36 -10.74 -16.35
N TRP A 75 3.56 -10.16 -16.42
CA TRP A 75 4.85 -10.83 -16.54
C TRP A 75 5.58 -10.96 -15.20
N VAL A 76 4.99 -10.38 -14.15
CA VAL A 76 5.40 -10.52 -12.76
C VAL A 76 4.58 -11.68 -12.19
N GLN A 77 4.97 -12.89 -12.57
CA GLN A 77 4.49 -14.12 -11.96
C GLN A 77 5.60 -14.69 -11.07
N GLU A 78 5.19 -15.38 -10.00
CA GLU A 78 6.03 -15.97 -8.92
C GLU A 78 7.45 -16.39 -9.32
#